data_AF-A0A949HN16-F1
#
_entry.id   AF-A0A949HN16-F1
#
_cell.length_a   1.000
_cell.length_b   1.000
_cell.length_c   1.000
_cell.angle_alpha   90.00
_cell.angle_beta   90.00
_cell.angle_gamma   90.00
#
_symmetry.space_group_name_H-M   'P 1'
#
loop_
_entity.id
_entity.type
_entity.pdbx_description
1 polymer ?
#
loop_
_entity_poly.entity_id
_entity_poly.type
_entity_poly.pdbx_seq_one_letter_code
_entity_poly.pdbx_strand_id
1 'polypeptide(L)'
;MTKKNTFETIEPVGARVLVLKDEPKRQTKGGIALPDAAEIPTITGRIVTISRQVEHDQDMPLRQYDKIIFHPKNAIPVDFEPDNQLYVVPVEDIVAVFRKQTTPPKKSSESEPE
;
A
#
# COMPACT_ATOMS: atom_id res chain seq x y z
N MET A 1 19.67 4.98 -34.74
CA MET A 1 20.04 5.21 -33.33
C MET A 1 18.80 4.99 -32.48
N THR A 2 18.72 3.86 -31.80
CA THR A 2 17.58 3.50 -30.94
C THR A 2 17.66 4.31 -29.65
N LYS A 3 16.69 5.20 -29.40
CA LYS A 3 16.61 5.94 -28.13
C LYS A 3 16.41 4.93 -27.01
N LYS A 4 17.39 4.85 -26.10
CA LYS A 4 17.29 4.09 -24.85
C LYS A 4 16.32 4.86 -23.95
N ASN A 5 15.07 4.42 -23.88
CA ASN A 5 14.13 4.95 -22.88
C ASN A 5 14.69 4.63 -21.50
N THR A 6 15.19 5.67 -20.84
CA THR A 6 15.69 5.58 -19.47
C THR A 6 14.50 5.83 -18.58
N PHE A 7 14.02 4.79 -17.91
CA PHE A 7 12.96 4.93 -16.93
C PHE A 7 13.57 5.45 -15.63
N GLU A 8 13.02 6.53 -15.10
CA GLU A 8 13.36 7.00 -13.75
C GLU A 8 12.72 6.06 -12.73
N THR A 9 13.52 5.57 -11.79
CA THR A 9 13.06 4.70 -10.71
C THR A 9 13.15 5.45 -9.40
N ILE A 10 12.07 5.44 -8.61
CA ILE A 10 12.02 6.12 -7.33
C ILE A 10 12.41 5.13 -6.23
N GLU A 11 13.49 5.45 -5.53
CA GLU A 11 13.99 4.68 -4.39
C GLU A 11 13.81 5.49 -3.10
N PRO A 12 12.95 5.05 -2.15
CA PRO A 12 12.82 5.74 -0.87
C PRO A 12 14.07 5.56 -0.01
N VAL A 13 14.49 6.61 0.70
CA VAL A 13 15.70 6.62 1.55
C VAL A 13 15.33 6.77 3.03
N GLY A 14 16.09 6.12 3.91
CA GLY A 14 15.85 6.08 5.35
C GLY A 14 14.70 5.14 5.72
N ALA A 15 14.07 5.35 6.88
CA ALA A 15 12.88 4.58 7.29
C ALA A 15 11.60 5.05 6.55
N ARG A 16 11.56 4.86 5.22
CA ARG A 16 10.46 5.30 4.34
C ARG A 16 10.09 4.23 3.32
N VAL A 17 8.87 4.33 2.82
CA VAL A 17 8.32 3.49 1.75
C VAL A 17 7.67 4.35 0.67
N LEU A 18 7.69 3.88 -0.57
CA LEU A 18 6.91 4.46 -1.66
C LEU A 18 5.53 3.79 -1.69
N VAL A 19 4.46 4.57 -1.63
CA VAL A 19 3.07 4.12 -1.57
C VAL A 19 2.31 4.65 -2.76
N LEU A 20 1.60 3.76 -3.46
CA LEU A 20 0.54 4.11 -4.38
C LEU A 20 -0.78 4.18 -3.60
N LYS A 21 -1.37 5.36 -3.48
CA LYS A 21 -2.66 5.55 -2.81
C LYS A 21 -3.79 4.90 -3.60
N ASP A 22 -4.76 4.35 -2.88
CA ASP A 22 -6.01 3.92 -3.51
C ASP A 22 -6.77 5.15 -4.03
N GLU A 23 -7.58 4.98 -5.08
CA GLU A 23 -8.48 6.03 -5.54
C GLU A 23 -9.50 6.38 -4.44
N PRO A 24 -9.81 7.68 -4.28
CA PRO A 24 -10.83 8.10 -3.34
C PRO A 24 -12.20 7.54 -3.73
N LYS A 25 -12.96 7.10 -2.73
CA LYS A 25 -14.31 6.57 -2.94
C LYS A 25 -15.33 7.69 -2.86
N ARG A 26 -16.04 7.92 -3.96
CA ARG A 26 -17.16 8.88 -4.04
C ARG A 26 -18.51 8.30 -3.61
N GLN A 27 -18.56 7.02 -3.27
CA GLN A 27 -19.78 6.34 -2.84
C GLN A 27 -19.56 5.61 -1.52
N THR A 28 -20.55 5.70 -0.64
CA THR A 28 -20.61 4.88 0.56
C THR A 28 -20.94 3.42 0.18
N LYS A 29 -20.69 2.46 1.09
CA LYS A 29 -21.04 1.04 0.85
C LYS A 29 -22.53 0.81 0.55
N GLY A 30 -23.41 1.76 0.92
CA GLY A 30 -24.85 1.73 0.65
C GLY A 30 -25.28 2.37 -0.67
N GLY A 31 -24.35 2.78 -1.55
CA GLY A 31 -24.66 3.32 -2.87
C GLY A 31 -25.03 4.81 -2.92
N ILE A 32 -24.95 5.52 -1.79
CA ILE A 32 -25.19 6.96 -1.75
C ILE A 32 -23.93 7.67 -2.27
N ALA A 33 -24.10 8.51 -3.30
CA ALA A 33 -23.08 9.42 -3.79
C ALA A 33 -22.82 10.54 -2.79
N LEU A 34 -21.54 10.77 -2.48
CA LEU A 34 -21.12 11.84 -1.59
C LEU A 34 -21.01 13.15 -2.38
N PRO A 35 -21.36 14.31 -1.78
CA PRO A 35 -21.07 15.61 -2.40
C PRO A 35 -19.55 15.79 -2.54
N ASP A 36 -19.10 16.57 -3.53
CA ASP A 36 -17.67 16.69 -3.88
C ASP A 36 -16.77 17.14 -2.72
N ALA A 37 -17.31 17.88 -1.74
CA ALA A 37 -16.57 18.32 -0.55
C ALA A 37 -16.42 17.25 0.55
N ALA A 38 -17.09 16.10 0.44
CA ALA A 38 -17.09 15.02 1.42
C ALA A 38 -16.29 13.80 0.92
N GLU A 39 -15.17 14.04 0.24
CA GLU A 39 -14.26 12.98 -0.18
C GLU A 39 -13.63 12.32 1.06
N ILE A 40 -13.74 11.00 1.16
CA ILE A 40 -13.10 10.25 2.24
C ILE A 40 -11.59 10.32 2.02
N PRO A 41 -10.79 10.86 2.96
CA PRO A 41 -9.34 10.89 2.80
C PRO A 41 -8.85 9.47 2.54
N THR A 42 -8.20 9.24 1.40
CA THR A 42 -7.65 7.93 1.12
C THR A 42 -6.48 7.68 2.07
N ILE A 43 -6.75 6.91 3.11
CA ILE A 43 -5.77 6.44 4.11
C ILE A 43 -5.29 5.02 3.81
N THR A 44 -5.66 4.47 2.65
CA THR A 44 -5.24 3.14 2.20
C THR A 44 -4.39 3.26 0.94
N GLY A 45 -3.47 2.33 0.77
CA GLY A 45 -2.63 2.24 -0.41
C GLY A 45 -1.85 0.95 -0.47
N ARG A 46 -1.00 0.84 -1.49
CA ARG A 46 -0.10 -0.30 -1.69
C ARG A 46 1.34 0.18 -1.69
N ILE A 47 2.20 -0.56 -0.98
CA ILE A 47 3.65 -0.32 -1.03
C ILE A 47 4.16 -0.71 -2.42
N VAL A 48 4.73 0.25 -3.14
CA VAL A 48 5.38 0.06 -4.44
C VAL A 48 6.83 -0.36 -4.26
N THR A 49 7.53 0.27 -3.31
CA THR A 49 8.96 0.01 -3.02
C THR A 49 9.22 0.27 -1.54
N ILE A 50 10.10 -0.53 -0.93
CA ILE A 50 10.62 -0.29 0.42
C ILE A 50 12.07 0.17 0.33
N SER A 51 12.53 0.98 1.29
CA SER A 51 13.93 1.37 1.32
C SER A 51 14.83 0.22 1.74
N ARG A 52 16.13 0.34 1.44
CA ARG A 52 17.15 -0.62 1.91
C ARG A 52 17.16 -0.78 3.43
N GLN A 53 16.97 0.32 4.17
CA GLN A 53 16.94 0.28 5.63
C GLN A 53 15.76 -0.56 6.13
N VAL A 54 14.57 -0.39 5.55
CA VAL A 54 13.37 -1.14 5.92
C VAL A 54 13.49 -2.61 5.53
N GLU A 55 14.08 -2.89 4.36
CA GLU A 55 14.33 -4.28 3.91
C GLU A 55 15.25 -5.05 4.87
N HIS A 56 16.18 -4.38 5.54
CA HIS A 56 17.18 -5.00 6.44
C HIS A 56 16.71 -5.09 7.89
N ASP A 57 15.61 -4.44 8.23
CA ASP A 57 15.02 -4.48 9.55
C ASP A 57 14.15 -5.74 9.70
N GLN A 58 14.64 -6.73 10.45
CA GLN A 58 13.95 -8.01 10.65
C GLN A 58 12.66 -7.87 11.49
N ASP A 59 12.57 -6.82 12.30
CA ASP A 59 11.42 -6.57 13.16
C ASP A 59 10.33 -5.77 12.43
N MET A 60 10.62 -5.21 11.25
CA MET A 60 9.65 -4.45 10.46
C MET A 60 8.85 -5.37 9.51
N PRO A 61 7.55 -5.59 9.74
CA PRO A 61 6.74 -6.50 8.93
C PRO A 61 6.27 -5.91 7.59
N LEU A 62 7.01 -4.97 6.97
CA LEU A 62 6.59 -4.34 5.72
C LEU A 62 7.24 -5.02 4.51
N ARG A 63 6.42 -5.31 3.49
CA ARG A 63 6.88 -5.88 2.23
C ARG A 63 6.37 -5.09 1.04
N GLN A 64 7.11 -5.18 -0.05
CA GLN A 64 6.60 -4.71 -1.34
C GLN A 64 5.25 -5.36 -1.64
N TYR A 65 4.33 -4.57 -2.20
CA TYR A 65 2.96 -4.94 -2.52
C TYR A 65 2.01 -5.17 -1.33
N ASP A 66 2.46 -4.97 -0.09
CA ASP A 66 1.56 -4.96 1.05
C ASP A 66 0.50 -3.87 0.89
N LYS A 67 -0.76 -4.24 1.12
CA LYS A 67 -1.84 -3.28 1.26
C LYS A 67 -1.82 -2.75 2.69
N ILE A 68 -1.87 -1.44 2.85
CA ILE A 68 -1.67 -0.78 4.14
C ILE A 68 -2.76 0.23 4.46
N ILE A 69 -2.87 0.56 5.75
CA ILE A 69 -3.47 1.79 6.26
C ILE A 69 -2.32 2.67 6.76
N PHE A 70 -2.34 3.96 6.42
CA PHE A 70 -1.31 4.90 6.84
C PHE A 70 -1.90 6.28 7.17
N HIS A 71 -1.19 7.03 8.00
CA HIS A 71 -1.55 8.39 8.36
C HIS A 71 -1.00 9.38 7.31
N PRO A 72 -1.83 10.25 6.70
CA PRO A 72 -1.39 11.04 5.54
C PRO A 72 -0.56 12.29 5.90
N LYS A 73 -0.42 12.64 7.18
CA LYS A 73 0.16 13.94 7.62
C LYS A 73 1.57 14.22 7.11
N ASN A 74 2.45 13.23 7.10
CA ASN A 74 3.84 13.39 6.64
C ASN A 74 4.09 12.68 5.29
N ALA A 75 3.04 12.29 4.57
CA ALA A 75 3.18 11.71 3.25
C ALA A 75 3.57 12.79 2.24
N ILE A 76 4.70 12.61 1.57
CA ILE A 76 5.24 13.57 0.60
C ILE A 76 4.84 13.10 -0.81
N PRO A 77 4.08 13.90 -1.59
CA PRO A 77 3.77 13.53 -2.97
C PRO A 77 5.04 13.55 -3.82
N VAL A 78 5.21 12.53 -4.66
CA VAL A 78 6.33 12.43 -5.61
C VAL A 78 6.27 13.54 -6.67
N ASP A 79 5.06 13.85 -7.13
CA ASP A 79 4.77 14.93 -8.06
C ASP A 79 3.57 15.75 -7.56
N PHE A 80 3.51 17.02 -7.94
CA PHE A 80 2.43 17.93 -7.60
C PHE A 80 1.30 17.94 -8.63
N GLU A 81 1.38 17.10 -9.66
CA GLU A 81 0.31 16.91 -10.62
C GLU A 81 -0.99 16.39 -9.96
N PRO A 82 -2.18 16.83 -10.43
CA PRO A 82 -3.46 16.49 -9.79
C PRO A 82 -3.80 15.00 -9.73
N ASP A 83 -3.22 14.20 -10.61
CA ASP A 83 -3.41 12.75 -10.69
C ASP A 83 -2.31 11.95 -9.97
N ASN A 84 -1.37 12.61 -9.29
CA ASN A 84 -0.31 11.91 -8.58
C ASN A 84 -0.87 11.07 -7.41
N GLN A 85 -0.67 9.77 -7.52
CA GLN A 85 -1.02 8.79 -6.48
C GLN A 85 0.21 8.24 -5.75
N LEU A 86 1.43 8.65 -6.13
CA LEU A 86 2.67 8.20 -5.51
C LEU A 86 3.11 9.13 -4.39
N TYR A 87 3.33 8.53 -3.22
CA TYR A 87 3.71 9.23 -2.00
C TYR A 87 4.86 8.51 -1.31
N VAL A 88 5.85 9.26 -0.86
CA VAL A 88 6.86 8.77 0.07
C VAL A 88 6.33 8.93 1.48
N VAL A 89 6.24 7.83 2.22
CA VAL A 89 5.61 7.78 3.55
C VAL A 89 6.63 7.26 4.58
N PRO A 90 6.81 7.94 5.73
CA PRO A 90 7.58 7.42 6.85
C PRO A 90 6.98 6.11 7.37
N VAL A 91 7.85 5.18 7.79
CA VAL A 91 7.39 3.89 8.33
C VAL A 91 6.56 4.06 9.60
N GLU A 92 6.87 5.05 10.44
CA GLU A 92 6.12 5.39 11.65
C GLU A 92 4.66 5.79 11.38
N ASP A 93 4.36 6.28 10.18
CA ASP A 93 3.00 6.64 9.77
C ASP A 93 2.24 5.44 9.17
N ILE A 94 2.87 4.28 9.01
CA ILE A 94 2.21 3.04 8.55
C ILE A 94 1.53 2.38 9.75
N VAL A 95 0.20 2.46 9.78
CA VAL A 95 -0.61 2.05 10.94
C VAL A 95 -0.94 0.56 10.92
N ALA A 96 -1.19 -0.01 9.75
CA ALA A 96 -1.56 -1.42 9.63
C ALA A 96 -1.24 -2.00 8.26
N VAL A 97 -1.08 -3.32 8.21
CA VAL A 97 -0.97 -4.12 6.97
C VAL A 97 -2.17 -5.07 6.88
N PHE A 98 -2.86 -5.09 5.74
CA PHE A 98 -3.91 -6.07 5.47
C PHE A 98 -3.27 -7.42 5.13
N ARG A 99 -3.50 -8.44 5.97
CA ARG A 99 -3.09 -9.83 5.71
C ARG A 99 -4.29 -10.65 5.29
N LYS A 100 -4.19 -11.37 4.17
CA LYS A 100 -5.17 -12.41 3.82
C LYS A 100 -4.78 -13.68 4.56
N GLN A 101 -5.67 -14.22 5.40
CA GLN A 101 -5.50 -15.57 5.92
C GLN A 101 -5.76 -16.55 4.77
N THR A 102 -4.73 -17.27 4.32
CA THR A 102 -4.94 -18.49 3.54
C THR A 102 -5.20 -19.60 4.55
N THR A 103 -6.46 -19.85 4.88
CA THR A 103 -6.82 -21.07 5.60
C THR A 103 -6.41 -22.24 4.69
N PRO A 104 -5.50 -23.14 5.11
CA PRO A 104 -5.22 -24.34 4.33
C PRO A 104 -6.52 -25.17 4.25
N PRO A 105 -6.84 -25.79 3.09
CA PRO A 105 -8.01 -26.66 3.01
C PRO A 105 -7.89 -27.71 4.11
N LYS A 106 -8.91 -27.84 4.95
CA LYS A 106 -9.03 -28.95 5.92
C LYS A 106 -8.84 -30.23 5.11
N LYS A 107 -7.71 -30.93 5.29
CA LYS A 107 -7.61 -32.34 4.94
C LYS A 107 -8.69 -33.04 5.76
N SER A 108 -9.77 -33.42 5.12
CA SER A 108 -10.61 -34.51 5.61
C SER A 108 -9.70 -35.73 5.66
N SER A 109 -9.10 -35.97 6.83
CA SER A 109 -8.46 -37.24 7.14
C SER A 109 -9.53 -38.32 7.01
N GLU A 110 -9.47 -39.02 5.89
CA GLU A 110 -9.38 -40.48 5.80
C GLU A 110 -10.10 -41.27 6.90
N SER A 111 -11.08 -42.05 6.41
CA SER A 111 -11.43 -43.42 6.83
C SER A 111 -10.34 -44.13 7.66
N GLU A 112 -10.66 -44.92 8.68
CA GLU A 112 -11.31 -46.24 8.68
C GLU A 112 -11.52 -46.67 10.18
N PRO A 113 -11.71 -47.95 10.53
CA PRO A 113 -12.89 -48.82 10.38
C PRO A 113 -13.42 -49.31 11.75
N GLU A 114 -14.68 -49.76 11.81
CA GLU A 114 -15.14 -50.99 12.52
C GLU A 114 -16.59 -51.29 12.13
#